data_AF-A0A4V2JIF9-F1
#
_entry.id   AF-A0A4V2JIF9-F1
#
_cell.length_a   1.000
_cell.length_b   1.000
_cell.length_c   1.000
_cell.angle_alpha   90.00
_cell.angle_beta   90.00
_cell.angle_gamma   90.00
#
_symmetry.space_group_name_H-M   'P 1'
#
loop_
_entity.id
_entity.type
_entity.pdbx_description
1 polymer ?
#
loop_
_entity_poly.entity_id
_entity_poly.type
_entity_poly.pdbx_seq_one_letter_code
_entity_poly.pdbx_strand_id
1 'polypeptide(L)'
;MNRSADHGPSTGSGTPAGPPGPVAFQLVLLRRMADHHPGLVEDALRRLGVSRAQLREANRRWQARMHAPRAPGGVQPYRALLGAPESVTARRLGDLTCEALSWPVPLWPELRFEVLTAGRGAVWNAWLVRAPGAAAPALRTTADLVPWSCTV
;
A
#
# COMPACT_ATOMS: atom_id res chain seq x y z
N MET A 1 54.40 -11.84 -27.48
CA MET A 1 53.46 -10.88 -26.87
C MET A 1 52.04 -11.38 -27.07
N ASN A 2 51.35 -11.86 -26.03
CA ASN A 2 49.90 -11.98 -26.06
C ASN A 2 49.35 -11.98 -24.62
N ARG A 3 48.57 -10.95 -24.27
CA ARG A 3 47.59 -10.84 -23.17
C ARG A 3 47.22 -9.35 -23.04
N SER A 4 46.31 -8.89 -23.89
CA SER A 4 45.49 -7.72 -23.54
C SER A 4 44.34 -8.26 -22.70
N ALA A 5 44.35 -7.89 -21.42
CA ALA A 5 43.26 -8.17 -20.50
C ALA A 5 42.02 -7.39 -20.95
N ASP A 6 41.02 -8.11 -21.43
CA ASP A 6 39.70 -7.56 -21.65
C ASP A 6 38.99 -7.48 -20.29
N HIS A 7 39.04 -6.30 -19.67
CA HIS A 7 38.22 -6.00 -18.50
C HIS A 7 36.81 -5.67 -18.99
N GLY A 8 35.98 -6.71 -19.09
CA GLY A 8 34.53 -6.54 -19.23
C GLY A 8 34.00 -5.65 -18.10
N PRO A 9 33.04 -4.75 -18.37
CA PRO A 9 32.53 -3.85 -17.36
C PRO A 9 31.81 -4.65 -16.28
N SER A 10 32.34 -4.60 -15.06
CA SER A 10 31.67 -5.08 -13.86
C SER A 10 30.26 -4.50 -13.81
N THR A 11 29.26 -5.36 -14.01
CA THR A 11 27.86 -5.05 -13.75
C THR A 11 27.72 -4.70 -12.28
N GLY A 12 27.66 -3.40 -12.00
CA GLY A 12 27.41 -2.86 -10.69
C GLY A 12 26.22 -3.57 -10.06
N SER A 13 26.44 -4.10 -8.86
CA SER A 13 25.45 -4.65 -7.95
C SER A 13 24.34 -3.62 -7.75
N GLY A 14 23.31 -3.72 -8.58
CA GLY A 14 22.08 -2.95 -8.42
C GLY A 14 21.54 -3.23 -7.02
N THR A 15 21.48 -2.20 -6.20
CA THR A 15 20.63 -2.23 -5.00
C THR A 15 19.27 -2.75 -5.46
N PRO A 16 18.68 -3.80 -4.86
CA PRO A 16 17.40 -4.30 -5.32
C PRO A 16 16.43 -3.14 -5.30
N ALA A 17 15.97 -2.74 -6.50
CA ALA A 17 14.93 -1.74 -6.63
C ALA A 17 13.80 -2.18 -5.71
N GLY A 18 13.42 -1.31 -4.77
CA GLY A 18 12.39 -1.64 -3.80
C GLY A 18 11.11 -2.10 -4.50
N PRO A 19 10.22 -2.81 -3.80
CA PRO A 19 8.98 -3.28 -4.39
C PRO A 19 8.21 -2.12 -5.05
N PRO A 20 7.44 -2.37 -6.12
CA PRO A 20 6.61 -1.37 -6.77
C PRO A 20 5.77 -0.60 -5.75
N GLY A 21 5.48 0.68 -6.01
CA GLY A 21 4.78 1.58 -5.10
C GLY A 21 3.55 0.97 -4.38
N PRO A 22 2.60 0.36 -5.11
CA PRO A 22 1.46 -0.35 -4.51
C PRO A 22 1.86 -1.49 -3.58
N VAL A 23 2.82 -2.34 -3.99
CA VAL A 23 3.34 -3.43 -3.16
C VAL A 23 4.05 -2.90 -1.92
N ALA A 24 4.84 -1.82 -2.05
CA ALA A 24 5.47 -1.17 -0.92
C ALA A 24 4.46 -0.62 0.09
N PHE A 25 3.31 -0.11 -0.35
CA PHE A 25 2.24 0.32 0.53
C PHE A 25 1.52 -0.86 1.20
N GLN A 26 1.27 -1.94 0.47
CA GLN A 26 0.70 -3.16 1.05
C GLN A 26 1.57 -3.73 2.18
N LEU A 27 2.89 -3.61 2.06
CA LEU A 27 3.81 -3.93 3.14
C LEU A 27 3.60 -3.01 4.38
N VAL A 28 3.31 -1.73 4.19
CA VAL A 28 2.97 -0.85 5.32
C VAL A 28 1.71 -1.35 6.05
N LEU A 29 0.66 -1.71 5.30
CA LEU A 29 -0.57 -2.28 5.86
C LEU A 29 -0.31 -3.59 6.61
N LEU A 30 0.37 -4.54 5.95
CA LEU A 30 0.71 -5.84 6.51
C LEU A 30 1.53 -5.73 7.80
N ARG A 31 2.41 -4.71 7.91
CA ARG A 31 3.20 -4.52 9.13
C ARG A 31 2.32 -4.15 10.32
N ARG A 32 1.27 -3.35 10.14
CA ARG A 32 0.29 -3.04 11.20
C ARG A 32 -0.58 -4.25 11.53
N MET A 33 -0.95 -5.03 10.51
CA MET A 33 -1.75 -6.23 10.68
C MET A 33 -0.99 -7.35 11.41
N ALA A 34 0.34 -7.37 11.29
CA ALA A 34 1.22 -8.34 11.95
C ALA A 34 1.17 -8.24 13.49
N ASP A 35 0.74 -7.11 14.05
CA ASP A 35 0.57 -6.95 15.49
C ASP A 35 -0.60 -7.79 16.04
N HIS A 36 -1.53 -8.20 15.17
CA HIS A 36 -2.71 -8.99 15.54
C HIS A 36 -2.70 -10.42 14.96
N HIS A 37 -2.25 -10.58 13.71
CA HIS A 37 -2.26 -11.88 13.02
C HIS A 37 -0.94 -12.14 12.27
N PRO A 38 0.17 -12.42 12.97
CA PRO A 38 1.49 -12.55 12.36
C PRO A 38 1.59 -13.72 11.36
N GLY A 39 0.95 -14.86 11.64
CA GLY A 39 0.99 -16.03 10.74
C GLY A 39 0.38 -15.77 9.36
N LEU A 40 -0.78 -15.10 9.33
CA LEU A 40 -1.43 -14.73 8.07
C LEU A 40 -0.60 -13.69 7.27
N VAL A 41 0.15 -12.83 7.97
CA VAL A 41 1.07 -11.90 7.30
C VAL A 41 2.23 -12.66 6.67
N GLU A 42 2.76 -13.69 7.31
CA GLU A 42 3.83 -14.51 6.71
C GLU A 42 3.36 -15.23 5.45
N ASP A 43 2.12 -15.74 5.42
CA ASP A 43 1.52 -16.27 4.20
C ASP A 43 1.42 -15.22 3.09
N ALA A 44 0.97 -13.99 3.43
CA ALA A 44 0.89 -12.90 2.48
C ALA A 44 2.26 -12.51 1.92
N LEU A 45 3.30 -12.44 2.77
CA LEU A 45 4.68 -12.18 2.36
C LEU A 45 5.19 -13.25 1.40
N ARG A 46 4.92 -14.54 1.69
CA ARG A 46 5.26 -15.66 0.79
C ARG A 46 4.59 -15.52 -0.57
N ARG A 47 3.28 -15.22 -0.60
CA ARG A 47 2.52 -15.02 -1.86
C ARG A 47 3.06 -13.85 -2.68
N LEU A 48 3.51 -12.78 -2.01
CA LEU A 48 4.09 -11.61 -2.65
C LEU A 48 5.57 -11.79 -3.03
N GLY A 49 6.23 -12.88 -2.63
CA GLY A 49 7.65 -13.11 -2.88
C GLY A 49 8.58 -12.12 -2.17
N VAL A 50 8.16 -11.58 -1.03
CA VAL A 50 8.87 -10.52 -0.29
C VAL A 50 9.23 -10.95 1.13
N SER A 51 10.35 -10.44 1.63
CA SER A 51 10.90 -10.76 2.94
C SER A 51 10.35 -9.86 4.06
N ARG A 52 10.45 -10.34 5.30
CA ARG A 52 10.21 -9.52 6.50
C ARG A 52 11.13 -8.29 6.58
N ALA A 53 12.33 -8.37 6.01
CA ALA A 53 13.24 -7.22 5.94
C ALA A 53 12.66 -6.13 5.02
N GLN A 54 12.16 -6.51 3.84
CA GLN A 54 11.49 -5.57 2.93
C GLN A 54 10.21 -4.99 3.55
N LEU A 55 9.45 -5.78 4.32
CA LEU A 55 8.30 -5.31 5.09
C LEU A 55 8.69 -4.18 6.07
N ARG A 56 9.72 -4.43 6.90
CA ARG A 56 10.23 -3.46 7.88
C ARG A 56 10.76 -2.20 7.19
N GLU A 57 11.48 -2.38 6.08
CA GLU A 57 12.05 -1.28 5.32
C GLU A 57 10.99 -0.39 4.67
N ALA A 58 9.94 -0.99 4.11
CA ALA A 58 8.80 -0.26 3.55
C ALA A 58 8.12 0.59 4.63
N ASN A 59 7.83 0.00 5.80
CA ASN A 59 7.22 0.75 6.91
C ASN A 59 8.15 1.87 7.41
N ARG A 60 9.45 1.60 7.59
CA ARG A 60 10.42 2.62 8.02
C ARG A 60 10.42 3.84 7.08
N ARG A 61 10.48 3.62 5.77
CA ARG A 61 10.46 4.69 4.76
C ARG A 61 9.14 5.45 4.76
N TRP A 62 8.02 4.76 4.97
CA TRP A 62 6.71 5.40 5.07
C TRP A 62 6.59 6.29 6.31
N GLN A 63 6.97 5.79 7.48
CA GLN A 63 6.95 6.57 8.73
C GLN A 63 7.86 7.80 8.62
N ALA A 64 9.08 7.63 8.09
CA ALA A 64 9.98 8.75 7.85
C ALA A 64 9.38 9.81 6.91
N ARG A 65 8.65 9.39 5.86
CA ARG A 65 7.96 10.31 4.94
C ARG A 65 6.82 11.06 5.64
N MET A 66 5.99 10.37 6.42
CA MET A 66 4.83 10.96 7.08
C MET A 66 5.19 11.92 8.22
N HIS A 67 6.34 11.70 8.88
CA HIS A 67 6.81 12.51 10.00
C HIS A 67 7.88 13.56 9.62
N ALA A 68 8.18 13.74 8.33
CA ALA A 68 9.19 14.73 7.93
C ALA A 68 8.68 16.17 8.17
N PRO A 69 9.52 17.10 8.72
CA PRO A 69 9.09 18.46 9.08
C PRO A 69 8.55 19.31 7.92
N ARG A 70 8.89 18.96 6.68
CA ARG A 70 8.43 19.59 5.44
C ARG A 70 7.70 18.61 4.53
N ALA A 71 7.18 17.51 5.08
CA ALA A 71 6.43 16.54 4.31
C ALA A 71 5.27 17.27 3.58
N PRO A 72 5.05 16.99 2.29
CA PRO A 72 3.81 17.37 1.62
C PRO A 72 2.63 16.89 2.47
N GLY A 73 1.83 17.82 3.00
CA GLY A 73 0.65 17.47 3.77
C GLY A 73 -0.43 16.85 2.88
N GLY A 74 -1.43 16.25 3.51
CA GLY A 74 -2.61 15.76 2.81
C GLY A 74 -2.33 14.53 1.93
N VAL A 75 -2.86 14.53 0.71
CA VAL A 75 -2.86 13.32 -0.15
C VAL A 75 -1.55 13.05 -0.89
N GLN A 76 -0.62 13.99 -0.86
CA GLN A 76 0.61 13.94 -1.66
C GLN A 76 1.55 12.77 -1.31
N PRO A 77 1.77 12.40 -0.03
CA PRO A 77 2.59 11.24 0.33
C PRO A 77 2.02 9.93 -0.24
N TYR A 78 0.68 9.81 -0.28
CA TYR A 78 -0.02 8.67 -0.86
C TYR A 78 0.17 8.62 -2.37
N ARG A 79 -0.07 9.72 -3.09
CA ARG A 79 0.19 9.79 -4.55
C ARG A 79 1.65 9.49 -4.90
N ALA A 80 2.59 9.98 -4.09
CA ALA A 80 4.00 9.74 -4.30
C ALA A 80 4.45 8.31 -3.95
N LEU A 81 3.62 7.49 -3.31
CA LEU A 81 3.90 6.08 -3.02
C LEU A 81 3.08 5.16 -3.93
N LEU A 82 1.79 5.41 -4.07
CA LEU A 82 0.83 4.58 -4.80
C LEU A 82 0.72 4.95 -6.29
N GLY A 83 1.23 6.12 -6.69
CA GLY A 83 1.08 6.64 -8.04
C GLY A 83 -0.28 7.32 -8.25
N ALA A 84 -0.72 7.37 -9.50
CA ALA A 84 -2.03 7.92 -9.85
C ALA A 84 -3.15 7.05 -9.25
N PRO A 85 -4.21 7.66 -8.67
CA PRO A 85 -5.38 6.92 -8.23
C PRO A 85 -6.09 6.27 -9.43
N GLU A 86 -6.71 5.11 -9.18
CA GLU A 86 -7.62 4.46 -10.14
C GLU A 86 -8.87 5.31 -10.35
N SER A 87 -9.38 5.92 -9.28
CA SER A 87 -10.53 6.81 -9.35
C SER A 87 -10.42 7.97 -8.36
N VAL A 88 -11.04 9.10 -8.75
CA VAL A 88 -11.24 10.26 -7.88
C VAL A 88 -12.72 10.59 -7.95
N THR A 89 -13.43 10.45 -6.83
CA THR A 89 -14.88 10.67 -6.74
C THR A 89 -15.17 11.83 -5.80
N ALA A 90 -15.86 12.86 -6.31
CA ALA A 90 -16.38 13.91 -5.46
C ALA A 90 -17.53 13.35 -4.60
N ARG A 91 -17.47 13.59 -3.29
CA ARG A 91 -18.51 13.21 -2.32
C ARG A 91 -18.97 14.44 -1.58
N ARG A 92 -20.28 14.51 -1.33
CA ARG A 92 -20.87 15.54 -0.49
C ARG A 92 -21.33 14.91 0.82
N LEU A 93 -20.72 15.32 1.92
CA LEU A 93 -21.09 14.90 3.27
C LEU A 93 -21.71 16.12 3.97
N GLY A 94 -23.03 16.25 3.85
CA GLY A 94 -23.75 17.45 4.29
C GLY A 94 -23.40 18.67 3.45
N ASP A 95 -22.83 19.69 4.09
CA ASP A 95 -22.32 20.91 3.47
C ASP A 95 -20.85 20.79 3.00
N LEU A 96 -20.17 19.71 3.38
CA LEU A 96 -18.76 19.49 3.08
C LEU A 96 -18.59 18.78 1.74
N THR A 97 -17.73 19.34 0.89
CA THR A 97 -17.26 18.69 -0.34
C THR A 97 -15.93 17.99 -0.07
N CYS A 98 -15.89 16.70 -0.37
CA CYS A 98 -14.73 15.83 -0.19
C CYS A 98 -14.36 15.17 -1.52
N GLU A 99 -13.10 14.76 -1.65
CA GLU A 99 -12.66 13.87 -2.72
C GLU A 99 -12.24 12.54 -2.11
N ALA A 100 -12.82 11.45 -2.62
CA ALA A 100 -12.39 10.09 -2.35
C ALA A 100 -11.44 9.64 -3.48
N LEU A 101 -10.17 9.44 -3.15
CA LEU A 101 -9.18 8.91 -4.07
C LEU A 101 -8.96 7.44 -3.76
N SER A 102 -9.05 6.58 -4.77
CA SER A 102 -8.97 5.13 -4.58
C SER A 102 -7.84 4.53 -5.40
N TRP A 103 -7.11 3.57 -4.80
CA TRP A 103 -6.04 2.82 -5.45
C TRP A 103 -6.30 1.31 -5.35
N PRO A 104 -5.86 0.52 -6.34
CA PRO A 104 -5.92 -0.93 -6.27
C PRO A 104 -4.99 -1.47 -5.20
N VAL A 105 -5.37 -2.59 -4.61
CA VAL A 105 -4.57 -3.29 -3.60
C VAL A 105 -4.34 -4.73 -4.07
N PRO A 106 -3.27 -5.02 -4.85
CA PRO A 106 -3.09 -6.29 -5.55
C PRO A 106 -3.27 -7.59 -4.75
N LEU A 107 -3.05 -7.57 -3.43
CA LEU A 107 -3.20 -8.72 -2.52
C LEU A 107 -4.68 -8.97 -2.18
N TRP A 108 -5.50 -7.94 -2.26
CA TRP A 108 -6.95 -7.98 -2.05
C TRP A 108 -7.64 -7.31 -3.24
N PRO A 109 -7.79 -8.01 -4.38
CA PRO A 109 -8.35 -7.43 -5.61
C PRO A 109 -9.77 -6.89 -5.47
N GLU A 110 -10.52 -7.42 -4.50
CA GLU A 110 -11.87 -6.98 -4.12
C GLU A 110 -11.89 -5.70 -3.28
N LEU A 111 -10.72 -5.19 -2.89
CA LEU A 111 -10.58 -4.00 -2.06
C LEU A 111 -9.90 -2.86 -2.81
N ARG A 112 -10.17 -1.64 -2.35
CA ARG A 112 -9.45 -0.44 -2.71
C ARG A 112 -8.94 0.23 -1.46
N PHE A 113 -7.76 0.83 -1.55
CA PHE A 113 -7.31 1.75 -0.54
C PHE A 113 -7.85 3.13 -0.89
N GLU A 114 -8.69 3.69 -0.02
CA GLU A 114 -9.34 4.97 -0.23
C GLU A 114 -8.79 6.01 0.73
N VAL A 115 -8.43 7.17 0.20
CA VAL A 115 -8.08 8.37 0.97
C VAL A 115 -9.16 9.41 0.75
N LEU A 116 -9.86 9.76 1.83
CA LEU A 116 -10.85 10.82 1.84
C LEU A 116 -10.15 12.13 2.20
N THR A 117 -10.26 13.10 1.31
CA THR A 117 -9.73 14.44 1.51
C THR A 117 -10.86 15.46 1.57
N ALA A 118 -10.62 16.56 2.29
CA ALA A 118 -11.47 17.74 2.27
C ALA A 118 -10.61 18.99 2.16
N GLY A 119 -11.24 20.14 1.86
CA GLY A 119 -10.68 21.51 1.95
C GLY A 119 -9.16 21.63 1.76
N ARG A 120 -8.71 22.07 0.58
CA ARG A 120 -7.28 22.20 0.21
C ARG A 120 -6.48 20.88 0.30
N GLY A 121 -7.14 19.73 0.20
CA GLY A 121 -6.50 18.41 0.09
C GLY A 121 -6.05 17.79 1.42
N ALA A 122 -6.56 18.30 2.55
CA ALA A 122 -6.31 17.72 3.87
C ALA A 122 -6.93 16.31 3.95
N VAL A 123 -6.17 15.35 4.45
CA VAL A 123 -6.65 13.97 4.60
C VAL A 123 -7.47 13.87 5.89
N TRP A 124 -8.72 13.46 5.75
CA TRP A 124 -9.60 13.17 6.88
C TRP A 124 -9.54 11.71 7.26
N ASN A 125 -9.46 10.82 6.26
CA ASN A 125 -9.36 9.40 6.54
C ASN A 125 -8.65 8.64 5.42
N ALA A 126 -8.13 7.47 5.77
CA ALA A 126 -7.44 6.56 4.90
C ALA A 126 -7.74 5.11 5.33
N TRP A 127 -8.45 4.35 4.51
CA TRP A 127 -8.98 3.03 4.88
C TRP A 127 -9.01 2.07 3.68
N LEU A 128 -9.36 0.80 3.93
CA LEU A 128 -9.70 -0.17 2.88
C LEU A 128 -11.22 -0.20 2.70
N VAL A 129 -11.70 -0.04 1.46
CA VAL A 129 -13.12 -0.20 1.06
C VAL A 129 -13.29 -1.35 0.10
N ARG A 130 -14.53 -1.81 -0.09
CA ARG A 130 -14.89 -2.65 -1.23
C ARG A 130 -14.69 -1.95 -2.56
N ALA A 131 -14.10 -2.68 -3.50
CA ALA A 131 -14.06 -2.26 -4.89
C ALA A 131 -15.49 -2.14 -5.45
N PRO A 132 -15.74 -1.22 -6.40
CA PRO A 132 -17.04 -1.11 -7.05
C PRO A 132 -17.50 -2.46 -7.61
N GLY A 133 -18.69 -2.91 -7.21
CA GLY A 133 -19.27 -4.20 -7.63
C GLY A 133 -18.73 -5.44 -6.89
N ALA A 134 -17.74 -5.31 -6.01
CA ALA A 134 -17.30 -6.42 -5.16
C ALA A 134 -18.32 -6.67 -4.04
N ALA A 135 -18.80 -7.91 -3.93
CA ALA A 135 -19.72 -8.29 -2.87
C ALA A 135 -19.03 -8.31 -1.49
N ALA A 136 -19.82 -8.09 -0.44
CA ALA A 136 -19.40 -8.45 0.90
C ALA A 136 -19.19 -9.97 1.00
N PRO A 137 -18.30 -10.47 1.89
CA PRO A 137 -18.14 -11.91 2.06
C PRO A 137 -19.46 -12.54 2.50
N ALA A 138 -19.79 -13.69 1.94
CA ALA A 138 -20.95 -14.47 2.38
C ALA A 138 -20.59 -15.20 3.67
N LEU A 139 -20.95 -14.62 4.82
CA LEU A 139 -20.71 -15.19 6.13
C LEU A 139 -21.88 -16.10 6.53
N ARG A 140 -21.66 -17.41 6.58
CA ARG A 140 -22.66 -18.40 7.01
C ARG A 140 -22.37 -18.95 8.40
N THR A 141 -21.09 -18.98 8.76
CA THR A 141 -20.57 -19.55 9.99
C THR A 141 -19.49 -18.63 10.57
N THR A 142 -19.16 -18.84 11.85
CA THR A 142 -18.05 -18.12 12.49
C THR A 142 -16.69 -18.42 11.85
N ALA A 143 -16.53 -19.58 11.20
CA ALA A 143 -15.33 -19.93 10.46
C ALA A 143 -15.11 -19.04 9.22
N ASP A 144 -16.18 -18.41 8.71
CA ASP A 144 -16.11 -17.52 7.54
C ASP A 144 -15.56 -16.12 7.90
N LEU A 145 -15.43 -15.81 9.20
CA LEU A 145 -14.84 -14.56 9.72
C LEU A 145 -13.31 -14.56 9.59
N VAL A 146 -12.83 -14.77 8.37
CA VAL A 146 -11.40 -14.70 8.05
C VAL A 146 -10.93 -13.27 8.26
N PRO A 147 -9.81 -13.04 8.98
CA PRO A 147 -9.27 -11.71 9.14
C PRO A 147 -9.14 -10.99 7.79
N TRP A 148 -9.57 -9.73 7.77
CA TRP A 148 -9.46 -8.80 6.64
C TRP A 148 -10.44 -9.02 5.48
N SER A 149 -11.18 -10.14 5.48
CA SER A 149 -12.29 -10.36 4.53
C SER A 149 -13.45 -9.41 4.82
N CYS A 150 -13.69 -9.09 6.09
CA CYS A 150 -14.78 -8.25 6.58
C CYS A 150 -14.37 -6.76 6.70
N THR A 151 -13.71 -6.24 5.68
CA THR A 151 -13.43 -4.80 5.55
C THR A 151 -14.67 -4.09 5.02
N VAL A 152 -15.01 -2.96 5.65
CA VAL A 152 -16.27 -2.20 5.50
C VAL A 152 -16.30 -1.39 4.20
#